data_AF-A0A2A5NXY7-F1
#
_entry.id   AF-A0A2A5NXY7-F1
#
_cell.length_a   1.000
_cell.length_b   1.000
_cell.length_c   1.000
_cell.angle_alpha   90.00
_cell.angle_beta   90.00
_cell.angle_gamma   90.00
#
_symmetry.space_group_name_H-M   'P 1'
#
loop_
_entity.id
_entity.type
_entity.pdbx_description
1 polymer ?
#
loop_
_entity_poly.entity_id
_entity_poly.type
_entity_poly.pdbx_seq_one_letter_code
_entity_poly.pdbx_strand_id
1 'polypeptide(L)'
;MKRYPHSSPRDRPVLRYVFSAPSELEALRGRLGTDVCNRILYLVSIAVKDYEVTSLLLERGLAGTQPQFLRYVLRVSDEEVRTWRAAWSAEAKILHLLSVFKVLACAWPMARRGEYASEVGRWIGDAVSYLPASYSSALYSLLGALEGARGTTHEKVYAVVREAVRLLVLPLLGGRET
;
A
#
# COMPACT_ATOMS: atom_id res chain seq x y z
N MET A 1 25.60 48.37 -14.79
CA MET A 1 25.26 47.14 -15.52
C MET A 1 25.69 45.94 -14.65
N LYS A 2 24.79 45.39 -13.82
CA LYS A 2 25.10 44.27 -12.91
C LYS A 2 24.99 42.96 -13.69
N ARG A 3 26.09 42.20 -13.78
CA ARG A 3 26.07 40.84 -14.32
C ARG A 3 25.56 39.89 -13.23
N TYR A 4 24.49 39.17 -13.51
CA TYR A 4 24.07 38.02 -12.69
C TYR A 4 24.92 36.80 -13.07
N PRO A 5 25.43 36.02 -12.11
CA PRO A 5 26.13 34.79 -12.42
C PRO A 5 25.11 33.72 -12.88
N HIS A 6 25.33 33.18 -14.07
CA HIS A 6 24.69 31.95 -14.53
C HIS A 6 25.34 30.75 -13.82
N SER A 7 24.76 30.30 -12.71
CA SER A 7 25.02 28.97 -12.19
C SER A 7 24.23 27.93 -13.00
N SER A 8 24.96 26.96 -13.56
CA SER A 8 24.41 25.83 -14.31
C SER A 8 23.46 25.00 -13.43
N PRO A 9 22.29 24.55 -13.92
CA PRO A 9 21.35 23.73 -13.15
C PRO A 9 21.90 22.37 -12.69
N ARG A 10 23.09 21.96 -13.15
CA ARG A 10 23.67 20.63 -12.90
C ARG A 10 24.42 20.50 -11.57
N ASP A 11 24.66 21.60 -10.84
CA ASP A 11 25.44 21.58 -9.59
C ASP A 11 24.59 21.60 -8.32
N ARG A 12 23.25 21.45 -8.43
CA ARG A 12 22.41 21.28 -7.25
C ARG A 12 22.60 19.85 -6.72
N PRO A 13 22.97 19.66 -5.44
CA PRO A 13 22.95 18.33 -4.86
C PRO A 13 21.53 17.78 -5.02
N VAL A 14 21.41 16.64 -5.71
CA VAL A 14 20.14 15.91 -5.74
C VAL A 14 19.86 15.53 -4.29
N LEU A 15 18.90 16.21 -3.67
CA LEU A 15 18.36 15.82 -2.38
C LEU A 15 17.79 14.41 -2.54
N ARG A 16 18.61 13.41 -2.22
CA ARG A 16 18.16 12.02 -2.17
C ARG A 16 17.30 11.91 -0.93
N TYR A 17 15.99 11.84 -1.13
CA TYR A 17 15.06 11.51 -0.05
C TYR A 17 15.29 10.04 0.32
N VAL A 18 16.06 9.79 1.38
CA VAL A 18 16.31 8.44 1.90
C VAL A 18 15.22 8.11 2.91
N PHE A 19 14.34 7.18 2.54
CA PHE A 19 13.37 6.60 3.46
C PHE A 19 14.13 5.61 4.36
N SER A 20 14.35 5.96 5.63
CA SER A 20 14.77 4.96 6.61
C SER A 20 13.62 3.99 6.87
N ALA A 21 13.90 2.72 7.14
CA ALA A 21 12.83 1.81 7.51
C ALA A 21 12.39 2.09 8.96
N PRO A 22 11.09 1.95 9.26
CA PRO A 22 10.59 1.99 10.64
C PRO A 22 11.28 0.95 11.51
N SER A 23 11.46 1.24 12.80
CA SER A 23 12.19 0.37 13.74
C SER A 23 11.60 -1.04 13.83
N GLU A 24 10.29 -1.17 13.65
CA GLU A 24 9.58 -2.45 13.63
C GLU A 24 10.01 -3.32 12.45
N LEU A 25 10.32 -2.72 11.30
CA LEU A 25 10.78 -3.43 10.11
C LEU A 25 12.29 -3.69 10.16
N GLU A 26 13.06 -2.77 10.75
CA GLU A 26 14.48 -2.97 11.04
C GLU A 26 14.70 -4.18 11.96
N ALA A 27 13.88 -4.32 13.00
CA ALA A 27 13.93 -5.47 13.92
C ALA A 27 13.67 -6.83 13.23
N LEU A 28 13.06 -6.82 12.05
CA LEU A 28 12.74 -8.02 11.29
C LEU A 28 13.77 -8.36 10.20
N ARG A 29 14.79 -7.50 9.97
CA ARG A 29 15.79 -7.73 8.92
C ARG A 29 16.52 -9.07 9.07
N GLY A 30 16.83 -9.49 10.30
CA GLY A 30 17.48 -10.77 10.57
C GLY A 30 16.63 -12.00 10.23
N ARG A 31 15.30 -11.84 10.13
CA ARG A 31 14.35 -12.93 9.85
C ARG A 31 13.88 -12.93 8.40
N LEU A 32 13.60 -11.75 7.84
CA LEU A 32 13.05 -11.58 6.49
C LEU A 32 14.12 -11.32 5.42
N GLY A 33 15.30 -10.87 5.83
CA GLY A 33 16.30 -10.32 4.93
C GLY A 33 16.00 -8.88 4.49
N THR A 34 17.06 -8.17 4.11
CA THR A 34 17.00 -6.75 3.74
C THR A 34 16.09 -6.48 2.56
N ASP A 35 16.10 -7.34 1.55
CA ASP A 35 15.33 -7.14 0.32
C ASP A 35 13.82 -7.24 0.56
N VAL A 36 13.38 -8.20 1.38
CA VAL A 36 11.97 -8.36 1.73
C VAL A 36 11.50 -7.17 2.56
N CYS A 37 12.26 -6.74 3.56
CA CYS A 37 11.95 -5.54 4.34
C CYS A 37 11.83 -4.30 3.43
N ASN A 38 12.76 -4.10 2.49
CA ASN A 38 12.70 -2.97 1.57
C ASN A 38 11.47 -3.03 0.65
N ARG A 39 11.07 -4.23 0.20
CA ARG A 39 9.85 -4.43 -0.61
C ARG A 39 8.58 -4.18 0.19
N ILE A 40 8.53 -4.56 1.46
CA ILE A 40 7.41 -4.24 2.37
C ILE A 40 7.25 -2.73 2.49
N LEU A 41 8.34 -2.02 2.83
CA LEU A 41 8.33 -0.57 2.95
C LEU A 41 7.89 0.10 1.64
N TYR A 42 8.39 -0.38 0.51
CA TYR A 42 8.04 0.11 -0.81
C TYR A 42 6.55 -0.07 -1.14
N LEU A 43 5.99 -1.26 -0.93
CA LEU A 43 4.58 -1.56 -1.20
C LEU A 43 3.65 -0.71 -0.32
N VAL A 44 3.94 -0.60 0.97
CA VAL A 44 3.18 0.27 1.88
C VAL A 44 3.30 1.74 1.47
N SER A 45 4.49 2.18 1.05
CA SER A 45 4.69 3.56 0.57
C SER A 45 3.84 3.88 -0.65
N ILE A 46 3.68 2.93 -1.58
CA ILE A 46 2.78 3.13 -2.72
C ILE A 46 1.33 3.16 -2.26
N ALA A 47 0.91 2.23 -1.39
CA ALA A 47 -0.46 2.18 -0.88
C ALA A 47 -0.90 3.51 -0.25
N VAL A 48 -0.04 4.11 0.59
CA VAL A 48 -0.30 5.42 1.20
C VAL A 48 -0.42 6.50 0.14
N LYS A 49 0.51 6.55 -0.83
CA LYS A 49 0.50 7.56 -1.90
C LYS A 49 -0.76 7.44 -2.76
N ASP A 50 -1.13 6.24 -3.18
CA ASP A 50 -2.28 6.02 -4.05
C ASP A 50 -3.60 6.36 -3.33
N TYR A 51 -3.68 6.07 -2.02
CA TYR A 51 -4.79 6.51 -1.17
C TYR A 51 -4.88 8.03 -1.09
N GLU A 52 -3.76 8.73 -0.85
CA GLU A 52 -3.72 10.19 -0.76
C GLU A 52 -4.08 10.86 -2.09
N VAL A 53 -3.56 10.34 -3.20
CA VAL A 53 -3.87 10.81 -4.55
C VAL A 53 -5.36 10.66 -4.83
N THR A 54 -5.93 9.47 -4.60
CA THR A 54 -7.36 9.24 -4.87
C THR A 54 -8.23 10.10 -3.95
N SER A 55 -7.84 10.27 -2.69
CA SER A 55 -8.52 11.16 -1.74
C SER A 55 -8.52 12.61 -2.22
N LEU A 56 -7.38 13.10 -2.68
CA LEU A 56 -7.23 14.45 -3.23
C LEU A 56 -8.09 14.65 -4.49
N LEU A 57 -8.11 13.67 -5.40
CA LEU A 57 -8.92 13.75 -6.61
C LEU A 57 -10.41 13.86 -6.28
N LEU A 58 -10.89 13.06 -5.32
CA LEU A 58 -12.27 13.14 -4.83
C LEU A 58 -12.57 14.52 -4.22
N GLU A 59 -11.67 15.06 -3.39
CA GLU A 59 -11.83 16.38 -2.77
C GLU A 59 -11.85 17.52 -3.80
N ARG A 60 -11.23 17.34 -4.96
CA ARG A 60 -11.28 18.29 -6.09
C ARG A 60 -12.44 18.05 -7.04
N GLY A 61 -13.35 17.11 -6.74
CA GLY A 61 -14.48 16.78 -7.61
C GLY A 61 -14.09 16.02 -8.88
N LEU A 62 -12.89 15.44 -8.94
CA LEU A 62 -12.35 14.72 -10.10
C LEU A 62 -12.66 13.22 -10.04
N ALA A 63 -13.87 12.86 -9.65
CA ALA A 63 -14.29 11.47 -9.48
C ALA A 63 -14.63 10.77 -10.82
N GLY A 64 -15.03 11.51 -11.86
CA GLY A 64 -15.74 10.95 -13.02
C GLY A 64 -15.01 9.86 -13.83
N THR A 65 -13.68 9.85 -13.86
CA THR A 65 -12.88 8.85 -14.61
C THR A 65 -12.25 7.78 -13.72
N GLN A 66 -12.37 7.92 -12.41
CA GLN A 66 -11.73 7.02 -11.47
C GLN A 66 -12.40 5.63 -11.40
N PRO A 67 -13.75 5.47 -11.49
CA PRO A 67 -14.38 4.16 -11.40
C PRO A 67 -13.88 3.16 -12.45
N GLN A 68 -13.70 3.59 -13.70
CA GLN A 68 -13.23 2.70 -14.77
C GLN A 68 -11.78 2.27 -14.54
N PHE A 69 -10.94 3.19 -14.06
CA PHE A 69 -9.58 2.88 -13.63
C PHE A 69 -9.56 1.90 -12.46
N LEU A 70 -10.35 2.16 -11.40
CA LEU A 70 -10.46 1.30 -10.23
C LEU A 70 -10.95 -0.09 -10.58
N ARG A 71 -11.97 -0.19 -11.44
CA ARG A 71 -12.48 -1.48 -11.95
C ARG A 71 -11.42 -2.28 -12.68
N TYR A 72 -10.56 -1.61 -13.45
CA TYR A 72 -9.46 -2.27 -14.14
C TYR A 72 -8.38 -2.78 -13.16
N VAL A 73 -7.93 -1.93 -12.23
CA VAL A 73 -6.83 -2.31 -11.31
C VAL A 73 -7.27 -3.31 -10.23
N LEU A 74 -8.54 -3.29 -9.81
CA LEU A 74 -9.10 -4.25 -8.86
C LEU A 74 -9.41 -5.62 -9.49
N ARG A 75 -9.31 -5.76 -10.82
CA ARG A 75 -9.60 -7.01 -11.48
C ARG A 75 -8.52 -8.04 -11.17
N VAL A 76 -8.87 -9.04 -10.36
CA VAL A 76 -8.03 -10.19 -10.06
C VAL A 76 -7.79 -10.98 -11.35
N SER A 77 -6.53 -11.30 -11.62
CA SER A 77 -6.15 -12.16 -12.73
C SER A 77 -5.96 -13.61 -12.27
N ASP A 78 -6.11 -14.57 -13.18
CA ASP A 78 -5.81 -15.97 -12.91
C ASP A 78 -4.34 -16.17 -12.49
N GLU A 79 -3.44 -15.33 -12.98
CA GLU A 79 -2.05 -15.30 -12.58
C GLU A 79 -1.88 -14.89 -11.11
N GLU A 80 -2.63 -13.90 -10.64
CA GLU A 80 -2.62 -13.48 -9.23
C GLU A 80 -3.12 -14.61 -8.32
N VAL A 81 -4.21 -15.28 -8.70
CA VAL A 81 -4.74 -16.44 -7.96
C VAL A 81 -3.74 -17.59 -7.92
N ARG A 82 -3.08 -17.88 -9.04
CA ARG A 82 -2.02 -18.90 -9.11
C ARG A 82 -0.82 -18.53 -8.26
N THR A 83 -0.42 -17.26 -8.27
CA THR A 83 0.69 -16.74 -7.45
C THR A 83 0.41 -16.93 -5.97
N TRP A 84 -0.82 -16.62 -5.53
CA TRP A 84 -1.24 -16.89 -4.15
C TRP A 84 -1.18 -18.38 -3.80
N ARG A 85 -1.74 -19.25 -4.66
CA ARG A 85 -1.74 -20.71 -4.43
C ARG A 85 -0.33 -21.31 -4.41
N ALA A 86 0.61 -20.71 -5.14
CA ALA A 86 2.01 -21.11 -5.16
C ALA A 86 2.85 -20.48 -4.04
N ALA A 87 2.31 -19.53 -3.25
CA ALA A 87 3.03 -18.85 -2.19
C ALA A 87 3.25 -19.78 -0.98
N TRP A 88 4.38 -20.49 -1.01
CA TRP A 88 4.75 -21.49 -0.01
C TRP A 88 5.51 -20.93 1.19
N SER A 89 6.13 -19.75 1.06
CA SER A 89 6.87 -19.11 2.15
C SER A 89 6.10 -17.95 2.78
N ALA A 90 6.41 -17.63 4.04
CA ALA A 90 5.81 -16.49 4.74
C ALA A 90 6.09 -15.18 4.01
N GLU A 91 7.31 -15.00 3.49
CA GLU A 91 7.73 -13.82 2.72
C GLU A 91 6.90 -13.68 1.44
N ALA A 92 6.70 -14.77 0.70
CA ALA A 92 5.89 -14.76 -0.51
C ALA A 92 4.44 -14.36 -0.19
N LYS A 93 3.83 -14.93 0.86
CA LYS A 93 2.49 -14.58 1.33
C LYS A 93 2.41 -13.10 1.75
N ILE A 94 3.38 -12.60 2.52
CA ILE A 94 3.44 -11.18 2.95
C ILE A 94 3.47 -10.24 1.75
N LEU A 95 4.37 -10.50 0.80
CA LEU A 95 4.54 -9.63 -0.36
C LEU A 95 3.33 -9.66 -1.30
N HIS A 96 2.69 -10.83 -1.46
CA HIS A 96 1.44 -10.96 -2.19
C HIS A 96 0.34 -10.12 -1.54
N LEU A 97 0.11 -10.29 -0.24
CA LEU A 97 -0.94 -9.57 0.50
C LEU A 97 -0.70 -8.06 0.48
N LEU A 98 0.54 -7.59 0.60
CA LEU A 98 0.86 -6.16 0.49
C LEU A 98 0.72 -5.61 -0.93
N SER A 99 0.92 -6.45 -1.95
CA SER A 99 0.63 -6.08 -3.35
C SER A 99 -0.87 -5.88 -3.56
N VAL A 100 -1.69 -6.78 -3.01
CA VAL A 100 -3.17 -6.64 -3.01
C VAL A 100 -3.57 -5.38 -2.22
N PHE A 101 -3.07 -5.23 -1.00
CA PHE A 101 -3.33 -4.06 -0.13
C PHE A 101 -3.12 -2.73 -0.87
N LYS A 102 -2.02 -2.59 -1.61
CA LYS A 102 -1.72 -1.40 -2.39
C LYS A 102 -2.84 -1.03 -3.37
N VAL A 103 -3.37 -2.02 -4.10
CA VAL A 103 -4.48 -1.81 -5.05
C VAL A 103 -5.76 -1.43 -4.30
N LEU A 104 -6.06 -2.11 -3.19
CA LEU A 104 -7.23 -1.80 -2.38
C LEU A 104 -7.15 -0.38 -1.78
N ALA A 105 -5.97 0.04 -1.33
CA ALA A 105 -5.72 1.36 -0.75
C ALA A 105 -6.01 2.49 -1.75
N CYS A 106 -5.69 2.29 -3.03
CA CYS A 106 -6.08 3.20 -4.09
C CYS A 106 -7.61 3.35 -4.19
N ALA A 107 -8.35 2.25 -4.12
CA ALA A 107 -9.81 2.25 -4.24
C ALA A 107 -10.55 2.71 -2.97
N TRP A 108 -9.91 2.58 -1.81
CA TRP A 108 -10.55 2.76 -0.50
C TRP A 108 -11.25 4.12 -0.34
N PRO A 109 -10.66 5.28 -0.69
CA PRO A 109 -11.34 6.57 -0.54
C PRO A 109 -12.70 6.61 -1.25
N MET A 110 -12.81 5.99 -2.42
CA MET A 110 -14.06 5.98 -3.19
C MET A 110 -15.09 5.01 -2.63
N ALA A 111 -14.64 3.87 -2.08
CA ALA A 111 -15.52 2.94 -1.38
C ALA A 111 -16.13 3.53 -0.11
N ARG A 112 -15.49 4.55 0.49
CA ARG A 112 -15.94 5.19 1.73
C ARG A 112 -16.83 6.40 1.52
N ARG A 113 -16.71 7.09 0.38
CA ARG A 113 -17.44 8.33 0.10
C ARG A 113 -17.70 8.52 -1.39
N GLY A 114 -18.86 9.08 -1.70
CA GLY A 114 -19.25 9.48 -3.05
C GLY A 114 -20.24 8.53 -3.72
N GLU A 115 -20.59 8.89 -4.96
CA GLU A 115 -21.62 8.23 -5.77
C GLU A 115 -21.30 6.75 -6.08
N TYR A 116 -20.01 6.41 -6.21
CA TYR A 116 -19.55 5.08 -6.61
C TYR A 116 -19.23 4.16 -5.43
N ALA A 117 -19.54 4.55 -4.19
CA ALA A 117 -19.11 3.83 -2.99
C ALA A 117 -19.56 2.36 -2.96
N SER A 118 -20.82 2.09 -3.30
CA SER A 118 -21.36 0.74 -3.33
C SER A 118 -20.72 -0.15 -4.42
N GLU A 119 -20.43 0.41 -5.58
CA GLU A 119 -19.81 -0.33 -6.68
C GLU A 119 -18.34 -0.64 -6.39
N VAL A 120 -17.58 0.36 -5.94
CA VAL A 120 -16.16 0.19 -5.59
C VAL A 120 -16.02 -0.74 -4.39
N GLY A 121 -16.91 -0.65 -3.39
CA GLY A 121 -16.94 -1.59 -2.26
C GLY A 121 -17.13 -3.04 -2.71
N ARG A 122 -17.98 -3.27 -3.72
CA ARG A 122 -18.16 -4.60 -4.32
C ARG A 122 -16.89 -5.08 -5.02
N TRP A 123 -16.27 -4.24 -5.85
CA TRP A 123 -15.02 -4.60 -6.54
C TRP A 123 -13.88 -4.90 -5.57
N ILE A 124 -13.78 -4.19 -4.45
CA ILE A 124 -12.84 -4.51 -3.36
C ILE A 124 -13.14 -5.89 -2.77
N GLY A 125 -14.43 -6.20 -2.51
CA GLY A 125 -14.84 -7.52 -2.04
C GLY A 125 -14.48 -8.65 -3.02
N ASP A 126 -14.76 -8.45 -4.31
CA ASP A 126 -14.38 -9.39 -5.37
C ASP A 126 -12.86 -9.57 -5.42
N ALA A 127 -12.10 -8.47 -5.25
CA ALA A 127 -10.64 -8.47 -5.31
C ALA A 127 -9.95 -9.30 -4.22
N VAL A 128 -10.62 -9.56 -3.10
CA VAL A 128 -10.10 -10.38 -1.99
C VAL A 128 -10.82 -11.71 -1.83
N SER A 129 -11.79 -12.02 -2.69
CA SER A 129 -12.65 -13.21 -2.56
C SER A 129 -11.90 -14.54 -2.68
N TYR A 130 -10.74 -14.56 -3.33
CA TYR A 130 -9.90 -15.75 -3.48
C TYR A 130 -8.98 -16.00 -2.26
N LEU A 131 -8.88 -15.03 -1.35
CA LEU A 131 -8.05 -15.13 -0.15
C LEU A 131 -8.86 -15.76 1.00
N PRO A 132 -8.21 -16.53 1.89
CA PRO A 132 -8.80 -16.92 3.17
C PRO A 132 -9.32 -15.71 3.96
N ALA A 133 -10.45 -15.90 4.66
CA ALA A 133 -11.15 -14.82 5.37
C ALA A 133 -10.28 -14.08 6.39
N SER A 134 -9.35 -14.79 7.05
CA SER A 134 -8.41 -14.19 7.98
C SER A 134 -7.49 -13.15 7.33
N TYR A 135 -6.96 -13.44 6.15
CA TYR A 135 -6.15 -12.49 5.39
C TYR A 135 -6.96 -11.34 4.83
N SER A 136 -8.16 -11.60 4.29
CA SER A 136 -9.05 -10.54 3.82
C SER A 136 -9.43 -9.59 4.97
N SER A 137 -9.72 -10.12 6.15
CA SER A 137 -9.98 -9.32 7.36
C SER A 137 -8.76 -8.49 7.79
N ALA A 138 -7.55 -9.05 7.69
CA ALA A 138 -6.32 -8.31 7.97
C ALA A 138 -6.09 -7.16 6.98
N LEU A 139 -6.40 -7.37 5.69
CA LEU A 139 -6.34 -6.32 4.67
C LEU A 139 -7.34 -5.19 4.96
N TYR A 140 -8.59 -5.51 5.30
CA TYR A 140 -9.57 -4.49 5.71
C TYR A 140 -9.15 -3.73 6.96
N SER A 141 -8.56 -4.41 7.94
CA SER A 141 -8.03 -3.78 9.14
C SER A 141 -6.90 -2.80 8.81
N LEU A 142 -6.03 -3.17 7.85
CA LEU A 142 -4.95 -2.31 7.39
C LEU A 142 -5.46 -1.10 6.59
N LEU A 143 -6.52 -1.26 5.81
CA LEU A 143 -7.22 -0.14 5.14
C LEU A 143 -7.82 0.84 6.16
N GLY A 144 -8.43 0.32 7.23
CA GLY A 144 -8.92 1.15 8.33
C GLY A 144 -7.79 1.90 9.04
N ALA A 145 -6.64 1.27 9.26
CA ALA A 145 -5.46 1.93 9.81
C ALA A 145 -4.94 3.05 8.90
N LEU A 146 -4.93 2.83 7.58
CA LEU A 146 -4.55 3.84 6.59
C LEU A 146 -5.52 5.03 6.58
N GLU A 147 -6.83 4.78 6.58
CA GLU A 147 -7.86 5.83 6.66
C GLU A 147 -7.76 6.65 7.97
N GLY A 148 -7.43 5.97 9.06
CA GLY A 148 -7.21 6.58 10.38
C GLY A 148 -5.88 7.33 10.53
N ALA A 149 -4.90 7.09 9.66
CA ALA A 149 -3.56 7.67 9.78
C ALA A 149 -3.59 9.21 9.62
N ARG A 150 -2.74 9.90 10.39
CA ARG A 150 -2.64 11.36 10.44
C ARG A 150 -1.19 11.81 10.29
N GLY A 151 -0.99 13.09 10.00
CA GLY A 151 0.32 13.69 9.79
C GLY A 151 0.75 13.71 8.32
N THR A 152 2.04 13.87 8.11
CA THR A 152 2.71 13.84 6.81
C THR A 152 2.62 12.47 6.16
N THR A 153 2.83 12.39 4.84
CA THR A 153 2.90 11.11 4.11
C THR A 153 3.92 10.15 4.74
N HIS A 154 5.05 10.66 5.23
CA HIS A 154 6.08 9.84 5.87
C HIS A 154 5.59 9.21 7.18
N GLU A 155 4.94 10.01 8.04
CA GLU A 155 4.36 9.52 9.30
C GLU A 155 3.24 8.51 9.05
N LYS A 156 2.41 8.73 8.01
CA LYS A 156 1.40 7.75 7.60
C LYS A 156 2.02 6.44 7.12
N VAL A 157 3.09 6.48 6.32
CA VAL A 157 3.82 5.27 5.92
C VAL A 157 4.32 4.52 7.14
N TYR A 158 4.93 5.21 8.11
CA TYR A 158 5.45 4.57 9.31
C TYR A 158 4.34 3.92 10.15
N ALA A 159 3.23 4.63 10.33
CA ALA A 159 2.07 4.10 11.03
C ALA A 159 1.50 2.86 10.34
N VAL A 160 1.35 2.89 9.01
CA VAL A 160 0.81 1.75 8.25
C VAL A 160 1.81 0.59 8.19
N VAL A 161 3.12 0.84 8.13
CA VAL A 161 4.14 -0.23 8.23
C VAL A 161 4.04 -0.92 9.58
N ARG A 162 3.91 -0.19 10.70
CA ARG A 162 3.73 -0.77 12.02
C ARG A 162 2.50 -1.69 12.06
N GLU A 163 1.38 -1.23 11.51
CA GLU A 163 0.15 -2.02 11.47
C GLU A 163 0.28 -3.23 10.53
N ALA A 164 0.93 -3.10 9.38
CA ALA A 164 1.21 -4.21 8.49
C ALA A 164 2.10 -5.26 9.18
N VAL A 165 3.10 -4.82 9.95
CA VAL A 165 3.95 -5.71 10.73
C VAL A 165 3.13 -6.49 11.75
N ARG A 166 2.24 -5.81 12.49
CA ARG A 166 1.39 -6.39 13.52
C ARG A 166 0.34 -7.35 12.96
N LEU A 167 -0.35 -6.95 11.88
CA LEU A 167 -1.53 -7.63 11.35
C LEU A 167 -1.20 -8.74 10.35
N LEU A 168 -0.08 -8.62 9.62
CA LEU A 168 0.27 -9.54 8.54
C LEU A 168 1.62 -10.22 8.79
N VAL A 169 2.68 -9.44 9.00
CA VAL A 169 4.05 -9.95 8.99
C VAL A 169 4.31 -10.89 10.18
N LEU A 170 4.04 -10.44 11.40
CA LEU A 170 4.29 -11.24 12.60
C LEU A 170 3.44 -12.52 12.66
N PRO A 171 2.13 -12.51 12.36
CA PRO A 171 1.34 -13.74 12.28
C PRO A 171 1.88 -14.75 11.27
N LEU A 172 2.23 -14.30 10.07
CA LEU A 172 2.78 -15.16 9.00
C LEU A 172 4.16 -15.72 9.36
N LEU A 173 5.00 -14.92 10.03
CA LEU A 173 6.30 -15.36 10.53
C LEU A 173 6.23 -16.26 11.77
N GLY A 174 5.13 -16.21 12.51
CA GLY A 174 4.91 -17.00 13.73
C GLY A 174 4.29 -18.37 13.48
N GLY A 175 4.00 -18.72 12.22
CA GLY A 175 3.37 -20.00 11.86
C GLY A 175 1.93 -20.14 12.36
N ARG A 176 1.29 -19.06 12.82
CA ARG A 176 -0.13 -19.06 13.15
C ARG A 176 -0.91 -18.81 11.87
N GLU A 177 -1.24 -19.88 11.17
CA GLU A 177 -2.34 -19.83 10.21
C GLU A 177 -3.62 -19.60 11.02
N THR A 178 -4.12 -18.35 10.96
CA THR A 178 -5.46 -17.96 11.42
C THR A 178 -6.51 -18.44 10.45
#